data_AF-G9YKM9-F1
#
_entry.id   AF-G9YKM9-F1
#
_cell.length_a   1.000
_cell.length_b   1.000
_cell.length_c   1.000
_cell.angle_alpha   90.00
_cell.angle_beta   90.00
_cell.angle_gamma   90.00
#
_symmetry.space_group_name_H-M   'P 1'
#
loop_
_entity.id
_entity.type
_entity.pdbx_description
1 polymer ?
#
loop_
_entity_poly.entity_id
_entity_poly.type
_entity_poly.pdbx_seq_one_letter_code
_entity_poly.pdbx_strand_id
1 'polypeptide(L)'
;MVKREEPFTVGVDVSRFDGAKILALCEKAHFHPQQVLCYCVGVRAEEVAAAILDGADTPEEISSRTGIRTGCTIECIQPILRLLEAAGIQPKPNPDGWQWYGETVTAWTMPEKVKQKYASRGFYFDEDRKLLDQVAATNQEI
;
A
#
# COMPACT_ATOMS: atom_id res chain seq x y z
N MET A 1 -4.49 -18.66 -1.43
CA MET A 1 -4.84 -18.69 -2.86
C MET A 1 -4.92 -20.14 -3.31
N VAL A 2 -5.97 -20.53 -4.03
CA VAL A 2 -6.20 -21.90 -4.52
C VAL A 2 -6.25 -21.87 -6.05
N LYS A 3 -5.65 -22.86 -6.70
CA LYS A 3 -5.72 -22.99 -8.16
C LYS A 3 -7.17 -23.24 -8.58
N ARG A 4 -7.67 -22.45 -9.54
CA ARG A 4 -9.02 -22.63 -10.11
C ARG A 4 -8.93 -23.37 -11.44
N GLU A 5 -9.99 -24.09 -11.79
CA GLU A 5 -10.12 -24.75 -13.09
C GLU A 5 -10.32 -23.71 -14.20
N GLU A 6 -11.17 -22.72 -13.94
CA GLU A 6 -11.45 -21.61 -14.86
C GLU A 6 -10.91 -20.28 -14.34
N PRO A 7 -10.42 -19.38 -15.22
CA PRO A 7 -10.08 -18.02 -14.86
C PRO A 7 -11.27 -17.28 -14.26
N PHE A 8 -11.00 -16.33 -13.38
CA PHE A 8 -12.01 -15.42 -12.86
C PHE A 8 -11.42 -14.02 -12.71
N THR A 9 -12.28 -13.02 -12.84
CA THR A 9 -11.91 -11.63 -12.62
C THR A 9 -12.26 -11.23 -11.20
N VAL A 10 -11.33 -10.53 -10.56
CA VAL A 10 -11.51 -9.87 -9.26
C VAL A 10 -11.36 -8.37 -9.43
N GLY A 11 -11.96 -7.63 -8.52
CA GLY A 11 -11.90 -6.17 -8.50
C GLY A 11 -12.79 -5.63 -7.39
N VAL A 12 -12.48 -4.44 -6.92
CA VAL A 12 -13.26 -3.73 -5.91
C VAL A 12 -13.90 -2.51 -6.56
N ASP A 13 -15.23 -2.41 -6.44
CA ASP A 13 -15.95 -1.20 -6.84
C ASP A 13 -15.82 -0.15 -5.72
N VAL A 14 -14.86 0.75 -5.89
CA VAL A 14 -14.52 1.83 -4.95
C VAL A 14 -15.71 2.75 -4.68
N SER A 15 -16.64 2.90 -5.63
CA SER A 15 -17.81 3.80 -5.50
C SER A 15 -18.81 3.37 -4.42
N ARG A 16 -18.71 2.13 -3.94
CA ARG A 16 -19.57 1.58 -2.88
C ARG A 16 -19.14 1.98 -1.46
N PHE A 17 -17.99 2.63 -1.32
CA PHE A 17 -17.40 2.99 -0.03
C PHE A 17 -17.36 4.50 0.16
N ASP A 18 -17.21 4.92 1.42
CA ASP A 18 -17.06 6.32 1.78
C ASP A 18 -15.73 6.87 1.25
N GLY A 19 -15.81 7.71 0.22
CA GLY A 19 -14.64 8.31 -0.42
C GLY A 19 -13.75 9.07 0.54
N ALA A 20 -14.31 9.79 1.53
CA ALA A 20 -13.50 10.52 2.51
C ALA A 20 -12.67 9.58 3.38
N LYS A 21 -13.21 8.40 3.72
CA LYS A 21 -12.45 7.38 4.46
C LYS A 21 -11.37 6.74 3.62
N ILE A 22 -11.61 6.53 2.33
CA ILE A 22 -10.58 6.04 1.39
C ILE A 22 -9.43 7.04 1.33
N LEU A 23 -9.71 8.32 1.07
CA LEU A 23 -8.70 9.37 0.99
C LEU A 23 -7.88 9.46 2.29
N ALA A 24 -8.56 9.49 3.44
CA ALA A 24 -7.90 9.57 4.74
C ALA A 24 -6.99 8.36 5.02
N LEU A 25 -7.41 7.15 4.63
CA LEU A 25 -6.61 5.94 4.80
C LEU A 25 -5.38 5.96 3.88
N CYS A 26 -5.55 6.31 2.60
CA CYS A 26 -4.44 6.44 1.66
C CYS A 26 -3.42 7.49 2.12
N GLU A 27 -3.89 8.68 2.53
CA GLU A 27 -3.03 9.77 3.00
C GLU A 27 -2.26 9.37 4.28
N LYS A 28 -2.93 8.72 5.23
CA LYS A 28 -2.30 8.21 6.45
C LYS A 28 -1.21 7.16 6.14
N ALA A 29 -1.40 6.37 5.08
CA ALA A 29 -0.41 5.43 4.58
C ALA A 29 0.66 6.09 3.68
N HIS A 30 0.60 7.40 3.46
CA HIS A 30 1.41 8.19 2.52
C HIS A 30 1.34 7.70 1.07
N PHE A 31 0.11 7.51 0.58
CA PHE A 31 -0.18 7.21 -0.82
C PHE A 31 -1.24 8.17 -1.36
N HIS A 32 -1.05 8.62 -2.60
CA HIS A 32 -2.16 9.19 -3.35
C HIS A 32 -3.15 8.06 -3.72
N PRO A 33 -4.48 8.25 -3.63
CA PRO A 33 -5.48 7.22 -3.92
C PRO A 33 -5.32 6.59 -5.32
N GLN A 34 -4.96 7.41 -6.32
CA GLN A 34 -4.76 6.96 -7.70
C GLN A 34 -3.38 6.32 -7.96
N GLN A 35 -2.49 6.28 -6.97
CA GLN A 35 -1.17 5.70 -7.13
C GLN A 35 -1.28 4.19 -7.39
N VAL A 36 -0.63 3.72 -8.45
CA VAL A 36 -0.57 2.29 -8.76
C VAL A 36 0.33 1.60 -7.74
N LEU A 37 -0.24 0.66 -6.99
CA LEU A 37 0.49 -0.16 -6.03
C LEU A 37 0.99 -1.47 -6.64
N CYS A 38 0.31 -1.96 -7.68
CA CYS A 38 0.70 -3.19 -8.37
C CYS A 38 0.70 -3.03 -9.87
N TYR A 39 1.90 -2.94 -10.45
CA TYR A 39 2.08 -2.79 -11.89
C TYR A 39 1.72 -4.05 -12.68
N CYS A 40 1.74 -5.24 -12.06
CA CYS A 40 1.40 -6.48 -12.74
C CYS A 40 -0.08 -6.56 -13.15
N VAL A 41 -0.98 -6.00 -12.34
CA VAL A 41 -2.44 -6.10 -12.52
C VAL A 41 -3.16 -4.75 -12.44
N GLY A 42 -2.43 -3.65 -12.29
CA GLY A 42 -2.97 -2.29 -12.35
C GLY A 42 -3.70 -1.80 -11.10
N VAL A 43 -3.59 -2.50 -9.96
CA VAL A 43 -4.31 -2.14 -8.72
C VAL A 43 -3.76 -0.85 -8.11
N ARG A 44 -4.67 0.06 -7.76
CA ARG A 44 -4.41 1.37 -7.14
C ARG A 44 -4.59 1.35 -5.63
N ALA A 45 -4.09 2.39 -4.96
CA ALA A 45 -4.17 2.53 -3.51
C ALA A 45 -5.62 2.60 -3.00
N GLU A 46 -6.50 3.28 -3.73
CA GLU A 46 -7.93 3.40 -3.40
C GLU A 46 -8.67 2.05 -3.38
N GLU A 47 -8.30 1.12 -4.26
CA GLU A 47 -8.89 -0.22 -4.31
C GLU A 47 -8.47 -1.07 -3.11
N VAL A 48 -7.21 -0.95 -2.69
CA VAL A 48 -6.71 -1.62 -1.47
C VAL A 48 -7.35 -1.01 -0.23
N ALA A 49 -7.46 0.31 -0.15
CA ALA A 49 -8.15 1.00 0.94
C ALA A 49 -9.63 0.59 1.02
N ALA A 50 -10.32 0.53 -0.12
CA ALA A 50 -11.70 0.05 -0.20
C ALA A 50 -11.83 -1.41 0.26
N ALA A 51 -10.91 -2.30 -0.12
CA ALA A 51 -10.89 -3.69 0.36
C ALA A 51 -10.74 -3.77 1.89
N ILE A 52 -9.90 -2.91 2.49
CA ILE A 52 -9.74 -2.85 3.95
C ILE A 52 -11.02 -2.33 4.62
N LEU A 53 -11.67 -1.30 4.06
CA LEU A 53 -12.95 -0.79 4.55
C LEU A 53 -14.09 -1.83 4.42
N ASP A 54 -13.99 -2.74 3.45
CA ASP A 54 -14.85 -3.91 3.28
C ASP A 54 -14.51 -5.06 4.26
N GLY A 55 -13.54 -4.85 5.14
CA GLY A 55 -13.15 -5.78 6.20
C GLY A 55 -12.01 -6.73 5.86
N ALA A 56 -11.23 -6.47 4.80
CA ALA A 56 -9.99 -7.23 4.57
C ALA A 56 -8.90 -6.83 5.58
N ASP A 57 -8.33 -7.80 6.29
CA ASP A 57 -7.34 -7.56 7.35
C ASP A 57 -5.98 -8.26 7.14
N THR A 58 -5.85 -9.00 6.03
CA THR A 58 -4.60 -9.66 5.64
C THR A 58 -4.22 -9.38 4.18
N PRO A 59 -2.92 -9.48 3.82
CA PRO A 59 -2.49 -9.38 2.44
C PRO A 59 -3.22 -10.37 1.51
N GLU A 60 -3.51 -11.59 1.97
CA GLU A 60 -4.20 -12.62 1.20
C GLU A 60 -5.66 -12.26 0.91
N GLU A 61 -6.38 -11.67 1.87
CA GLU A 61 -7.75 -11.20 1.64
C GLU A 61 -7.80 -9.99 0.71
N ILE A 62 -6.85 -9.06 0.84
CA ILE A 62 -6.75 -7.94 -0.10
C ILE A 62 -6.46 -8.48 -1.51
N SER A 63 -5.58 -9.48 -1.62
CA SER A 63 -5.27 -10.14 -2.89
C SER A 63 -6.49 -10.83 -3.51
N SER A 64 -7.33 -11.49 -2.70
CA SER A 64 -8.52 -12.19 -3.20
C SER A 64 -9.62 -11.24 -3.66
N ARG A 65 -9.66 -10.00 -3.15
CA ARG A 65 -10.65 -8.98 -3.51
C ARG A 65 -10.21 -8.10 -4.69
N THR A 66 -8.94 -7.68 -4.71
CA THR A 66 -8.43 -6.70 -5.69
C THR A 66 -7.59 -7.33 -6.79
N GLY A 67 -7.06 -8.54 -6.58
CA GLY A 67 -6.08 -9.16 -7.48
C GLY A 67 -4.64 -8.71 -7.24
N ILE A 68 -4.39 -7.77 -6.32
CA ILE A 68 -3.03 -7.38 -5.94
C ILE A 68 -2.21 -8.62 -5.52
N ARG A 69 -0.89 -8.59 -5.74
CA ARG A 69 0.03 -9.73 -5.50
C ARG A 69 -0.23 -11.01 -6.32
N THR A 70 -1.11 -11.03 -7.32
CA THR A 70 -1.31 -12.25 -8.14
C THR A 70 -0.36 -12.38 -9.34
N GLY A 71 0.43 -11.34 -9.65
CA GLY A 71 1.48 -11.36 -10.67
C GLY A 71 2.86 -11.76 -10.09
N CYS A 72 3.71 -10.77 -9.80
CA CYS A 72 5.06 -11.00 -9.26
C CYS A 72 5.08 -11.41 -7.77
N THR A 73 3.97 -11.24 -7.05
CA THR A 73 3.78 -11.55 -5.61
C THR A 73 4.61 -10.75 -4.59
N ILE A 74 5.64 -10.01 -5.04
CA ILE A 74 6.70 -9.46 -4.17
C ILE A 74 6.67 -7.93 -4.00
N GLU A 75 6.55 -7.14 -5.06
CA GLU A 75 6.81 -5.69 -4.98
C GLU A 75 5.72 -4.92 -4.25
N CYS A 76 4.48 -5.35 -4.44
CA CYS A 76 3.29 -4.69 -3.91
C CYS A 76 2.96 -5.06 -2.46
N ILE A 77 3.77 -5.90 -1.80
CA ILE A 77 3.55 -6.26 -0.40
C ILE A 77 3.75 -5.07 0.55
N GLN A 78 4.83 -4.31 0.36
CA GLN A 78 5.16 -3.19 1.25
C GLN A 78 4.03 -2.15 1.30
N PRO A 79 3.46 -1.71 0.16
CA PRO A 79 2.28 -0.84 0.18
C PRO A 79 1.07 -1.42 0.92
N ILE A 80 0.79 -2.72 0.77
CA ILE A 80 -0.32 -3.37 1.47
C ILE A 80 -0.12 -3.31 2.98
N LEU A 81 1.07 -3.63 3.47
CA LEU A 81 1.37 -3.60 4.91
C LEU A 81 1.23 -2.20 5.49
N ARG A 82 1.72 -1.18 4.79
CA ARG A 82 1.57 0.22 5.20
C ARG A 82 0.11 0.66 5.26
N LEU A 83 -0.74 0.22 4.33
CA LEU A 83 -2.17 0.52 4.36
C LEU A 83 -2.89 -0.22 5.50
N LEU A 84 -2.52 -1.48 5.77
CA LEU A 84 -3.02 -2.22 6.93
C LEU A 84 -2.61 -1.54 8.25
N GLU A 85 -1.34 -1.17 8.40
CA GLU A 85 -0.85 -0.44 9.57
C GLU A 85 -1.56 0.91 9.75
N ALA A 86 -1.75 1.66 8.66
CA ALA A 86 -2.51 2.90 8.68
C ALA A 86 -3.97 2.67 9.12
N ALA A 87 -4.58 1.53 8.78
CA ALA A 87 -5.88 1.13 9.27
C ALA A 87 -5.89 0.64 10.74
N GLY A 88 -4.72 0.58 11.40
CA GLY A 88 -4.57 0.06 12.76
C GLY A 88 -4.48 -1.47 12.81
N ILE A 89 -4.28 -2.13 11.67
CA ILE A 89 -4.20 -3.57 11.54
C ILE A 89 -2.73 -3.98 11.49
N GLN A 90 -2.34 -4.92 12.33
CA GLN A 90 -0.98 -5.46 12.41
C GLN A 90 -1.00 -6.91 11.92
N PRO A 91 -0.97 -7.13 10.59
CA PRO A 91 -1.05 -8.48 10.05
C PRO A 91 0.17 -9.28 10.50
N LYS A 92 -0.04 -10.58 10.77
CA LYS A 92 1.04 -11.52 11.04
C LYS A 92 1.12 -12.52 9.90
N PRO A 93 2.33 -12.87 9.41
CA PRO A 93 2.47 -13.92 8.42
C PRO A 93 1.82 -15.21 8.93
N ASN A 94 0.90 -15.77 8.15
CA ASN A 94 0.36 -17.08 8.42
C ASN A 94 1.46 -18.12 8.10
N PRO A 95 1.86 -18.99 9.04
CA PRO A 95 2.86 -20.03 8.79
C PRO A 95 2.50 -20.98 7.65
N ASP A 96 1.20 -21.21 7.44
CA ASP A 96 0.66 -22.03 6.35
C ASP A 96 0.24 -21.18 5.13
N GLY A 97 0.50 -19.87 5.19
CA GLY A 97 0.14 -18.90 4.18
C GLY A 97 1.21 -18.68 3.11
N TRP A 98 0.93 -17.72 2.23
CA TRP A 98 1.92 -17.29 1.24
C TRP A 98 2.95 -16.40 1.89
N GLN A 99 4.23 -16.63 1.60
CA GLN A 99 5.29 -15.83 2.19
C GLN A 99 5.14 -14.36 1.81
N TRP A 100 5.32 -13.51 2.81
CA TRP A 100 5.51 -12.09 2.61
C TRP A 100 6.56 -11.56 3.59
N TYR A 101 7.31 -10.58 3.12
CA TYR A 101 8.33 -9.90 3.92
C TYR A 101 7.67 -8.74 4.67
N GLY A 102 8.14 -8.49 5.90
CA GLY A 102 7.70 -7.35 6.69
C GLY A 102 8.15 -6.02 6.09
N GLU A 103 7.96 -4.96 6.87
CA GLU A 103 8.23 -3.62 6.38
C GLU A 103 9.71 -3.33 6.13
N THR A 104 9.95 -2.63 5.02
CA THR A 104 11.24 -2.07 4.61
C THR A 104 11.30 -0.58 4.94
N VAL A 105 12.51 -0.05 5.09
CA VAL A 105 12.72 1.37 5.42
C VAL A 105 12.18 2.25 4.29
N THR A 106 11.42 3.28 4.66
CA THR A 106 10.84 4.27 3.75
C THR A 106 11.42 5.66 4.01
N ALA A 107 11.06 6.66 3.20
CA ALA A 107 11.40 8.06 3.44
C ALA A 107 10.93 8.55 4.83
N TRP A 108 9.84 7.99 5.36
CA TRP A 108 9.26 8.36 6.65
C TRP A 108 9.88 7.61 7.84
N THR A 109 10.41 6.40 7.62
CA THR A 109 10.98 5.54 8.68
C THR A 109 12.51 5.53 8.69
N MET A 110 13.16 6.29 7.79
CA MET A 110 14.62 6.39 7.69
C MET A 110 15.25 6.83 9.03
N PRO A 111 16.16 6.04 9.62
CA PRO A 111 16.81 6.42 10.87
C PRO A 111 17.64 7.68 10.73
N GLU A 112 17.57 8.57 11.73
CA GLU A 112 18.25 9.86 11.71
C GLU A 112 19.77 9.74 11.53
N LYS A 113 20.39 8.74 12.17
CA LYS A 113 21.82 8.42 11.99
C LYS A 113 22.19 8.13 10.53
N VAL A 114 21.28 7.55 9.76
CA VAL A 114 21.48 7.24 8.35
C VAL A 114 21.36 8.51 7.53
N LYS A 115 20.32 9.33 7.78
CA LYS A 115 20.18 10.63 7.11
C LYS A 115 21.44 11.48 7.25
N GLN A 116 21.93 11.66 8.48
CA GLN A 116 23.13 12.45 8.77
C GLN A 116 24.39 11.90 8.09
N LYS A 117 24.56 10.58 8.07
CA LYS A 117 25.70 9.92 7.42
C LYS A 117 25.76 10.18 5.92
N TYR A 118 24.60 10.29 5.26
CA TYR A 118 24.52 10.39 3.80
C TYR A 118 24.13 11.79 3.29
N ALA A 119 23.74 12.73 4.16
CA ALA A 119 23.35 14.09 3.79
C ALA A 119 24.43 14.82 2.98
N SER A 120 25.70 14.69 3.37
CA SER A 120 26.83 15.30 2.65
C SER A 120 27.15 14.64 1.30
N ARG A 121 26.52 13.50 0.97
CA ARG A 121 26.73 12.75 -0.27
C ARG A 121 25.68 13.06 -1.34
N GLY A 122 24.89 14.11 -1.15
CA GLY A 122 23.87 14.55 -2.10
C GLY A 122 22.53 13.81 -1.98
N PHE A 123 22.24 13.21 -0.83
CA PHE A 123 20.93 12.64 -0.54
C PHE A 123 20.07 13.68 0.20
N TYR A 124 18.89 13.99 -0.35
CA TYR A 124 17.99 15.06 0.12
C TYR A 124 16.76 14.47 0.83
N PHE A 125 16.98 13.64 1.85
CA PHE A 125 15.91 12.85 2.48
C PHE A 125 14.73 13.69 2.99
N ASP A 126 14.99 14.90 3.49
CA ASP A 126 13.94 15.74 4.07
C ASP A 126 13.17 16.49 2.98
N GLU A 127 13.82 16.91 1.89
CA GLU A 127 13.18 17.47 0.71
C GLU A 127 12.36 16.41 -0.04
N ASP A 128 12.92 15.21 -0.23
CA ASP A 128 12.22 14.08 -0.83
C ASP A 128 10.97 13.74 -0.04
N ARG A 129 11.06 13.71 1.30
CA ARG A 129 9.89 13.49 2.16
C ARG A 129 8.84 14.58 1.96
N LYS A 130 9.22 15.86 1.93
CA LYS A 130 8.27 16.97 1.68
C LYS A 130 7.55 16.82 0.35
N LEU A 131 8.28 16.46 -0.71
CA LEU A 131 7.70 16.22 -2.03
C LEU A 131 6.73 15.03 -2.00
N LEU A 132 7.11 13.92 -1.36
CA LEU A 132 6.25 12.74 -1.23
C LEU A 132 4.99 13.03 -0.42
N ASP A 133 5.09 13.83 0.65
CA ASP A 133 3.95 14.29 1.44
C ASP A 133 3.01 15.17 0.58
N GLN A 134 3.55 16.03 -0.28
CA GLN A 134 2.75 16.82 -1.24
C GLN A 134 2.04 15.94 -2.27
N VAL A 135 2.72 14.93 -2.83
CA VAL A 135 2.12 14.00 -3.80
C VAL A 135 1.01 13.16 -3.16
N ALA A 136 1.19 12.74 -1.91
CA ALA A 136 0.18 11.96 -1.20
C ALA A 136 -1.04 12.80 -0.80
N ALA A 137 -0.88 14.10 -0.56
CA ALA A 137 -1.94 15.00 -0.14
C ALA A 137 -3.02 15.12 -1.23
N THR A 138 -4.26 14.80 -0.86
CA THR A 138 -5.41 14.77 -1.79
C THR A 138 -6.15 16.11 -1.90
N ASN A 139 -5.72 17.11 -1.12
CA ASN A 139 -6.39 18.41 -0.95
C ASN A 139 -5.73 19.57 -1.71
N GLN A 140 -4.81 19.30 -2.64
CA GLN A 140 -4.17 20.36 -3.43
C GLN A 140 -4.76 20.38 -4.84
N GLU A 141 -5.43 21.49 -5.18
CA GLU A 141 -5.62 21.89 -6.57
C GLU A 141 -4.23 22.03 -7.20
N ILE A 142 -3.91 21.21 -8.20
CA ILE A 142 -2.69 21.36 -9.03
C ILE A 142 -2.94 22.43 -10.08
#